data_AF-A0A5J4VYE4-F1
#
_entry.id   AF-A0A5J4VYE4-F1
#
_cell.length_a   1.000
_cell.length_b   1.000
_cell.length_c   1.000
_cell.angle_alpha   90.00
_cell.angle_beta   90.00
_cell.angle_gamma   90.00
#
_symmetry.space_group_name_H-M   'P 1'
#
loop_
_entity.id
_entity.type
_entity.pdbx_description
1 polymer ?
#
loop_
_entity_poly.entity_id
_entity_poly.type
_entity_poly.pdbx_seq_one_letter_code
_entity_poly.pdbx_strand_id
1 'polypeptide(L)'
;MNSLSTHGWCIEQQQQYSANFLNINQFGSMFSTYTLPQREKIKNLSFQPDQSSQPDFEIQYQYNIIKWMYQQCMHIAQHGVVESYQNQFFFEFAQSGLKVLIEQSLAKKFILAIQESSDVPLPDDIYNLARTYMLMMKGLLINNKHLEICSGVIQKSIKSLLSNVTSSQRDKQQDEDESGAKIQQVTNLLQALRHIIDTNREFFIKEGKLYKAISQLVHLNCESKLSCPSCISLPHFPSITELQSSVYDVLRELISDDDDIVRECLIHTHNIFQHLTNVIVSYTNTISLNCETAETQISSTNNTLHPSSAVMNAFKLIKDLLFFHRHTQFAVSSVDLIPSLIKVYRLNEYDNENKAINELKDISSWCLNRVRINNGSKWIEQLVCGGYIRALINKIGTTSGSRIESSSTIRMILINIYGFQMSVIKQSNKHHNIEMNYCINEQIEEEGGGDEFEGHLFHTNDLWDNETVQSAKLVKSMMSNNFISFQNIRNLV
;
A
#
# COMPACT_ATOMS: atom_id res chain seq x y z
N MET A 1 56.00 12.39 -37.82
CA MET A 1 55.86 11.24 -36.91
C MET A 1 56.01 11.77 -35.48
N ASN A 2 54.89 12.15 -34.87
CA ASN A 2 54.81 12.56 -33.47
C ASN A 2 54.11 11.43 -32.71
N SER A 3 54.79 10.77 -31.78
CA SER A 3 54.16 9.83 -30.85
C SER A 3 53.72 10.58 -29.59
N LEU A 4 52.42 10.72 -29.42
CA LEU A 4 51.76 11.15 -28.19
C LEU A 4 52.06 10.12 -27.10
N SER A 5 52.70 10.56 -26.01
CA SER A 5 52.90 9.76 -24.80
C SER A 5 51.62 9.75 -23.96
N THR A 6 50.99 8.59 -23.88
CA THR A 6 49.89 8.29 -22.97
C THR A 6 50.38 8.41 -21.52
N HIS A 7 49.84 9.38 -20.79
CA HIS A 7 50.12 9.59 -19.37
C HIS A 7 49.48 8.47 -18.54
N GLY A 8 50.30 7.55 -18.04
CA GLY A 8 49.91 6.63 -16.96
C GLY A 8 49.78 7.42 -15.66
N TRP A 9 48.68 7.24 -14.94
CA TRP A 9 48.48 7.84 -13.64
C TRP A 9 49.36 7.14 -12.61
N CYS A 10 50.07 7.91 -11.78
CA CYS A 10 50.79 7.37 -10.63
C CYS A 10 49.78 6.81 -9.60
N ILE A 11 50.15 5.75 -8.87
CA ILE A 11 49.35 5.14 -7.79
C ILE A 11 48.87 6.21 -6.79
N GLU A 12 49.68 7.23 -6.48
CA GLU A 12 49.29 8.35 -5.62
C GLU A 12 48.18 9.20 -6.23
N GLN A 13 48.20 9.46 -7.55
CA GLN A 13 47.14 10.19 -8.23
C GLN A 13 45.84 9.38 -8.28
N GLN A 14 45.91 8.05 -8.38
CA GLN A 14 44.73 7.17 -8.33
C GLN A 14 44.16 7.05 -6.92
N GLN A 15 45.00 6.99 -5.89
CA GLN A 15 44.58 7.02 -4.48
C GLN A 15 43.98 8.38 -4.12
N GLN A 16 44.57 9.47 -4.62
CA GLN A 16 44.06 10.82 -4.43
C GLN A 16 42.77 11.07 -5.23
N TYR A 17 42.64 10.50 -6.43
CA TYR A 17 41.38 10.49 -7.19
C TYR A 17 40.33 9.69 -6.44
N SER A 18 40.60 8.46 -6.00
CA SER A 18 39.67 7.65 -5.20
C SER A 18 39.27 8.34 -3.90
N ALA A 19 40.21 8.98 -3.21
CA ALA A 19 39.97 9.77 -2.00
C ALA A 19 39.13 11.03 -2.28
N ASN A 20 39.34 11.71 -3.40
CA ASN A 20 38.57 12.89 -3.81
C ASN A 20 37.19 12.53 -4.39
N PHE A 21 37.08 11.39 -5.07
CA PHE A 21 35.91 10.90 -5.79
C PHE A 21 34.87 10.28 -4.84
N LEU A 22 35.35 9.62 -3.78
CA LEU A 22 34.49 9.04 -2.75
C LEU A 22 34.48 9.86 -1.45
N ASN A 23 35.32 10.89 -1.29
CA ASN A 23 35.56 11.55 -0.01
C ASN A 23 35.53 10.55 1.15
N ILE A 24 36.31 9.46 1.03
CA ILE A 24 36.20 8.24 1.86
C ILE A 24 36.30 8.56 3.35
N ASN A 25 36.96 9.65 3.71
CA ASN A 25 37.05 10.16 5.08
C ASN A 25 35.69 10.56 5.67
N GLN A 26 34.71 10.99 4.86
CA GLN A 26 33.33 11.24 5.30
C GLN A 26 32.58 9.92 5.56
N PHE A 27 32.78 8.89 4.73
CA PHE A 27 32.19 7.57 4.94
C PHE A 27 32.89 6.74 6.03
N GLY A 28 34.08 7.15 6.50
CA GLY A 28 34.84 6.45 7.53
C GLY A 28 34.06 6.25 8.84
N SER A 29 33.21 7.21 9.20
CA SER A 29 32.30 7.10 10.36
C SER A 29 31.17 6.10 10.10
N MET A 30 30.62 6.04 8.88
CA MET A 30 29.64 5.04 8.46
C MET A 30 30.21 3.62 8.43
N PHE A 31 31.46 3.44 8.01
CA PHE A 31 32.06 2.11 8.01
C PHE A 31 32.26 1.54 9.41
N SER A 32 32.23 2.39 10.45
CA SER A 32 32.33 1.96 11.85
C SER A 32 31.13 1.16 12.35
N THR A 33 29.97 1.20 11.67
CA THR A 33 28.78 0.41 12.02
C THR A 33 28.74 -0.96 11.35
N TYR A 34 29.63 -1.24 10.39
CA TYR A 34 29.68 -2.54 9.70
C TYR A 34 30.50 -3.57 10.48
N THR A 35 30.11 -4.83 10.38
CA THR A 35 30.85 -5.96 10.97
C THR A 35 32.22 -6.13 10.28
N LEU A 36 33.18 -6.67 11.01
CA LEU A 36 34.54 -6.91 10.51
C LEU A 36 34.57 -7.67 9.16
N PRO A 37 33.75 -8.73 8.93
CA PRO A 37 33.72 -9.45 7.66
C PRO A 37 33.22 -8.60 6.48
N GLN A 38 32.30 -7.66 6.73
CA GLN A 38 31.84 -6.70 5.71
C GLN A 38 32.95 -5.72 5.35
N ARG A 39 33.71 -5.24 6.34
CA ARG A 39 34.88 -4.37 6.11
C ARG A 39 35.99 -5.09 5.37
N GLU A 40 36.23 -6.37 5.64
CA GLU A 40 37.23 -7.16 4.91
C GLU A 40 36.82 -7.46 3.48
N LYS A 41 35.53 -7.71 3.18
CA LYS A 41 35.04 -7.77 1.79
C LYS A 41 35.27 -6.46 1.03
N ILE A 42 35.11 -5.31 1.69
CA ILE A 42 35.37 -3.99 1.10
C ILE A 42 36.87 -3.77 0.87
N LYS A 43 37.72 -4.15 1.83
CA LYS A 43 39.17 -4.14 1.65
C LYS A 43 39.63 -5.09 0.56
N ASN A 44 38.97 -6.24 0.37
CA ASN A 44 39.30 -7.20 -0.69
C ASN A 44 38.76 -6.78 -2.08
N LEU A 45 37.92 -5.74 -2.16
CA LEU A 45 37.64 -5.01 -3.42
C LEU A 45 38.75 -4.00 -3.76
N SER A 46 39.72 -3.76 -2.88
CA SER A 46 40.97 -3.09 -3.25
C SER A 46 41.82 -4.08 -4.05
N PHE A 47 41.79 -3.90 -5.37
CA PHE A 47 42.42 -4.79 -6.34
C PHE A 47 43.89 -4.45 -6.58
N GLN A 48 44.63 -5.47 -7.00
CA GLN A 48 46.08 -5.39 -7.25
C GLN A 48 46.43 -4.43 -8.39
N PRO A 49 47.48 -3.61 -8.24
CA PRO A 49 47.79 -2.44 -9.07
C PRO A 49 48.25 -2.72 -10.52
N ASP A 50 48.46 -3.97 -10.91
CA ASP A 50 49.15 -4.32 -12.17
C ASP A 50 48.31 -4.21 -13.47
N GLN A 51 47.03 -3.81 -13.42
CA GLN A 51 46.16 -3.69 -14.60
C GLN A 51 45.78 -2.25 -15.00
N SER A 52 46.43 -1.25 -14.42
CA SER A 52 46.04 0.16 -14.43
C SER A 52 46.25 0.95 -15.74
N SER A 53 46.74 0.32 -16.82
CA SER A 53 47.11 1.00 -18.08
C SER A 53 46.10 0.85 -19.24
N GLN A 54 44.98 0.16 -19.05
CA GLN A 54 43.96 0.02 -20.09
C GLN A 54 42.84 1.07 -19.95
N PRO A 55 42.40 1.74 -21.04
CA PRO A 55 41.25 2.64 -21.03
C PRO A 55 39.96 2.01 -20.49
N ASP A 56 39.84 0.68 -20.63
CA ASP A 56 38.71 -0.10 -20.11
C ASP A 56 38.76 -0.28 -18.58
N PHE A 57 39.91 -0.02 -17.94
CA PHE A 57 40.08 -0.18 -16.49
C PHE A 57 39.25 0.84 -15.70
N GLU A 58 39.24 2.11 -16.11
CA GLU A 58 38.48 3.15 -15.42
C GLU A 58 36.97 2.88 -15.52
N ILE A 59 36.49 2.48 -16.69
CA ILE A 59 35.08 2.13 -16.93
C ILE A 59 34.69 0.90 -16.10
N GLN A 60 35.51 -0.14 -16.09
CA GLN A 60 35.26 -1.35 -15.31
C GLN A 60 35.28 -1.08 -13.80
N TYR A 61 36.19 -0.22 -13.34
CA TYR A 61 36.28 0.20 -11.95
C TYR A 61 35.05 0.98 -11.50
N GLN A 62 34.64 1.99 -12.29
CA GLN A 62 33.40 2.75 -12.04
C GLN A 62 32.18 1.82 -12.02
N TYR A 63 32.10 0.87 -12.95
CA TYR A 63 31.02 -0.12 -13.00
C TYR A 63 30.98 -1.00 -11.75
N ASN A 64 32.12 -1.52 -11.30
CA ASN A 64 32.20 -2.36 -10.11
C ASN A 64 31.82 -1.60 -8.83
N ILE A 65 32.22 -0.32 -8.71
CA ILE A 65 31.78 0.55 -7.61
C ILE A 65 30.27 0.76 -7.65
N ILE A 66 29.72 1.16 -8.80
CA ILE A 66 28.27 1.36 -8.96
C ILE A 66 27.51 0.08 -8.59
N LYS A 67 27.98 -1.08 -9.06
CA LYS A 67 27.37 -2.38 -8.75
C LYS A 67 27.43 -2.72 -7.25
N TRP A 68 28.57 -2.52 -6.61
CA TRP A 68 28.71 -2.76 -5.17
C TRP A 68 27.82 -1.81 -4.35
N MET A 69 27.80 -0.52 -4.70
CA MET A 69 26.99 0.47 -4.01
C MET A 69 25.50 0.25 -4.23
N TYR A 70 25.09 -0.16 -5.43
CA TYR A 70 23.74 -0.63 -5.69
C TYR A 70 23.35 -1.76 -4.72
N GLN A 71 24.22 -2.76 -4.53
CA GLN A 71 23.96 -3.84 -3.57
C GLN A 71 23.81 -3.32 -2.13
N GLN A 72 24.59 -2.32 -1.72
CA GLN A 72 24.46 -1.72 -0.39
C GLN A 72 23.19 -0.87 -0.25
N CYS A 73 22.88 0.00 -1.22
CA CYS A 73 21.64 0.76 -1.24
C CYS A 73 20.42 -0.16 -1.23
N MET A 74 20.46 -1.26 -1.99
CA MET A 74 19.42 -2.29 -1.98
C MET A 74 19.30 -2.95 -0.62
N HIS A 75 20.41 -3.38 -0.03
CA HIS A 75 20.40 -4.00 1.28
C HIS A 75 19.83 -3.04 2.35
N ILE A 76 20.23 -1.77 2.34
CA ILE A 76 19.77 -0.74 3.28
C ILE A 76 18.29 -0.39 3.04
N ALA A 77 17.86 -0.26 1.78
CA ALA A 77 16.46 0.00 1.44
C ALA A 77 15.56 -1.16 1.87
N GLN A 78 16.03 -2.40 1.76
CA GLN A 78 15.27 -3.61 2.11
C GLN A 78 15.26 -3.91 3.62
N HIS A 79 16.34 -3.63 4.34
CA HIS A 79 16.52 -4.07 5.73
C HIS A 79 16.66 -2.93 6.75
N GLY A 80 16.83 -1.69 6.30
CA GLY A 80 16.94 -0.54 7.20
C GLY A 80 15.61 -0.25 7.88
N VAL A 81 15.64 0.15 9.15
CA VAL A 81 14.48 0.73 9.83
C VAL A 81 14.21 2.08 9.16
N VAL A 82 13.36 2.03 8.15
CA VAL A 82 13.22 2.98 7.03
C VAL A 82 12.37 4.20 7.38
N GLU A 83 11.89 4.29 8.62
CA GLU A 83 10.85 5.24 9.05
C GLU A 83 11.36 6.66 9.30
N SER A 84 12.66 6.89 9.53
CA SER A 84 13.15 8.26 9.67
C SER A 84 13.69 8.80 8.34
N TYR A 85 13.10 9.91 7.88
CA TYR A 85 13.62 10.79 6.82
C TYR A 85 15.03 11.33 7.10
N GLN A 86 15.59 11.01 8.28
CA GLN A 86 16.90 11.44 8.77
C GLN A 86 17.96 10.34 8.65
N ASN A 87 17.79 9.38 7.74
CA ASN A 87 18.86 8.43 7.52
C ASN A 87 20.04 9.13 6.83
N GLN A 88 21.02 9.48 7.65
CA GLN A 88 22.27 10.15 7.28
C GLN A 88 22.95 9.47 6.09
N PHE A 89 22.75 8.16 5.91
CA PHE A 89 23.21 7.40 4.74
C PHE A 89 22.74 8.02 3.42
N PHE A 90 21.43 8.16 3.23
CA PHE A 90 20.89 8.69 1.97
C PHE A 90 21.30 10.15 1.75
N PHE A 91 21.41 10.93 2.83
CA PHE A 91 21.86 12.31 2.74
C PHE A 91 23.32 12.41 2.28
N GLU A 92 24.25 11.70 2.92
CA GLU A 92 25.66 11.69 2.52
C GLU A 92 25.83 11.15 1.09
N PHE A 93 25.04 10.14 0.73
CA PHE A 93 25.04 9.59 -0.61
C PHE A 93 24.55 10.61 -1.65
N ALA A 94 23.50 11.36 -1.36
CA ALA A 94 22.98 12.41 -2.24
C ALA A 94 23.93 13.61 -2.39
N GLN A 95 24.85 13.81 -1.44
CA GLN A 95 25.91 14.82 -1.51
C GLN A 95 27.20 14.30 -2.16
N SER A 96 27.31 12.99 -2.40
CA SER A 96 28.50 12.40 -2.99
C SER A 96 28.64 12.72 -4.49
N GLY A 97 29.88 12.71 -4.99
CA GLY A 97 30.15 12.82 -6.42
C GLY A 97 29.52 11.69 -7.26
N LEU A 98 29.17 10.58 -6.63
CA LEU A 98 28.52 9.46 -7.29
C LEU A 98 27.12 9.78 -7.80
N LYS A 99 26.35 10.60 -7.08
CA LYS A 99 25.04 11.04 -7.54
C LYS A 99 25.15 11.66 -8.94
N VAL A 100 26.11 12.56 -9.13
CA VAL A 100 26.35 13.25 -10.39
C VAL A 100 26.70 12.26 -11.50
N LEU A 101 27.51 11.23 -11.21
CA LEU A 101 27.88 10.19 -12.19
C LEU A 101 26.69 9.32 -12.59
N ILE A 102 25.84 8.94 -11.63
CA ILE A 102 24.63 8.16 -11.90
C ILE A 102 23.66 9.00 -12.73
N GLU A 103 23.46 10.27 -12.37
CA GLU A 103 22.63 11.21 -13.14
C GLU A 103 23.10 11.35 -14.58
N GLN A 104 24.40 11.58 -14.79
CA GLN A 104 24.99 11.70 -16.13
C GLN A 104 24.90 10.40 -16.93
N SER A 105 25.19 9.26 -16.29
CA SER A 105 25.14 7.94 -16.92
C SER A 105 23.71 7.57 -17.32
N LEU A 106 22.76 7.77 -16.41
CA LEU A 106 21.35 7.51 -16.63
C LEU A 106 20.81 8.41 -17.76
N ALA A 107 21.09 9.72 -17.71
CA ALA A 107 20.66 10.64 -18.76
C ALA A 107 21.23 10.28 -20.13
N LYS A 108 22.54 10.01 -20.21
CA LYS A 108 23.21 9.63 -21.47
C LYS A 108 22.61 8.35 -22.05
N LYS A 109 22.49 7.29 -21.25
CA LYS A 109 21.99 5.98 -21.71
C LYS A 109 20.51 6.03 -22.07
N PHE A 110 19.70 6.74 -21.29
CA PHE A 110 18.28 6.87 -21.56
C PHE A 110 18.00 7.64 -22.86
N ILE A 111 18.73 8.73 -23.13
CA ILE A 111 18.59 9.47 -24.40
C ILE A 111 18.90 8.56 -25.60
N LEU A 112 19.97 7.78 -25.53
CA LEU A 112 20.32 6.83 -26.60
C LEU A 112 19.21 5.78 -26.80
N ALA A 113 18.68 5.23 -25.70
CA ALA A 113 17.64 4.21 -25.75
C ALA A 113 16.24 4.73 -26.13
N ILE A 114 16.00 6.05 -26.15
CA ILE A 114 14.77 6.64 -26.72
C ILE A 114 14.89 6.83 -28.23
N GLN A 115 16.09 7.03 -28.75
CA GLN A 115 16.32 7.14 -30.20
C GLN A 115 16.08 5.79 -30.89
N GLU A 116 16.32 4.69 -30.17
CA GLU A 116 15.88 3.36 -30.53
C GLU A 116 14.36 3.25 -30.30
N SER A 117 13.64 2.72 -31.30
CA SER A 117 12.16 2.69 -31.41
C SER A 117 11.39 2.57 -30.08
N SER A 118 10.20 3.17 -30.00
CA SER A 118 9.32 3.16 -28.82
C SER A 118 8.90 1.78 -28.31
N ASP A 119 9.16 0.73 -29.07
CA ASP A 119 8.78 -0.66 -28.77
C ASP A 119 9.96 -1.54 -28.34
N VAL A 120 11.20 -1.04 -28.40
CA VAL A 120 12.37 -1.79 -27.96
C VAL A 120 12.46 -1.73 -26.42
N PRO A 121 12.54 -2.87 -25.73
CA PRO A 121 12.78 -2.91 -24.28
C PRO A 121 14.07 -2.16 -23.93
N LEU A 122 14.07 -1.42 -22.82
CA LEU A 122 15.31 -0.79 -22.39
C LEU A 122 16.32 -1.86 -21.94
N PRO A 123 17.62 -1.62 -22.12
CA PRO A 123 18.67 -2.43 -21.53
C PRO A 123 18.60 -2.50 -19.99
N ASP A 124 18.99 -3.64 -19.41
CA ASP A 124 18.93 -3.92 -17.96
C ASP A 124 19.69 -2.93 -17.08
N ASP A 125 20.80 -2.41 -17.58
CA ASP A 125 21.61 -1.44 -16.89
C ASP A 125 20.89 -0.09 -16.70
N ILE A 126 20.04 0.32 -17.64
CA ILE A 126 19.22 1.55 -17.50
C ILE A 126 18.22 1.39 -16.36
N TYR A 127 17.52 0.26 -16.29
CA TYR A 127 16.57 0.01 -15.20
C TYR A 127 17.26 -0.02 -13.84
N ASN A 128 18.40 -0.70 -13.76
CA ASN A 128 19.19 -0.75 -12.51
C ASN A 128 19.71 0.64 -12.12
N LEU A 129 20.16 1.46 -13.07
CA LEU A 129 20.58 2.85 -12.80
C LEU A 129 19.41 3.71 -12.31
N ALA A 130 18.26 3.65 -12.98
CA ALA A 130 17.06 4.40 -12.57
C ALA A 130 16.59 3.98 -11.17
N ARG A 131 16.53 2.66 -10.90
CA ARG A 131 16.21 2.12 -9.59
C ARG A 131 17.17 2.63 -8.51
N THR A 132 18.47 2.52 -8.76
CA THR A 132 19.52 2.98 -7.84
C THR A 132 19.35 4.47 -7.54
N TYR A 133 19.15 5.27 -8.58
CA TYR A 133 18.96 6.70 -8.47
C TYR A 133 17.74 7.04 -7.60
N MET A 134 16.57 6.44 -7.86
CA MET A 134 15.36 6.69 -7.05
C MET A 134 15.59 6.32 -5.58
N LEU A 135 16.25 5.19 -5.29
CA LEU A 135 16.57 4.81 -3.92
C LEU A 135 17.51 5.80 -3.22
N MET A 136 18.52 6.33 -3.94
CA MET A 136 19.42 7.35 -3.41
C MET A 136 18.71 8.66 -3.11
N MET A 137 17.68 8.98 -3.88
CA MET A 137 16.93 10.23 -3.78
C MET A 137 15.72 10.14 -2.83
N LYS A 138 15.61 9.07 -2.04
CA LYS A 138 14.51 8.87 -1.08
C LYS A 138 14.32 10.10 -0.19
N GLY A 139 13.09 10.65 -0.20
CA GLY A 139 12.72 11.82 0.60
C GLY A 139 13.36 13.14 0.15
N LEU A 140 14.00 13.19 -1.02
CA LEU A 140 14.64 14.38 -1.56
C LEU A 140 13.87 14.91 -2.78
N LEU A 141 13.91 16.24 -2.96
CA LEU A 141 13.43 16.89 -4.16
C LEU A 141 14.40 16.61 -5.31
N ILE A 142 13.87 16.12 -6.43
CA ILE A 142 14.64 15.77 -7.61
C ILE A 142 14.39 16.80 -8.71
N ASN A 143 15.41 17.12 -9.50
CA ASN A 143 15.23 17.96 -10.68
C ASN A 143 14.27 17.32 -11.69
N ASN A 144 13.34 18.11 -12.23
CA ASN A 144 12.33 17.65 -13.19
C ASN A 144 12.89 16.85 -14.38
N LYS A 145 14.08 17.19 -14.89
CA LYS A 145 14.73 16.45 -15.98
C LYS A 145 15.03 15.00 -15.58
N HIS A 146 15.48 14.76 -14.35
CA HIS A 146 15.74 13.41 -13.86
C HIS A 146 14.45 12.67 -13.50
N LEU A 147 13.43 13.39 -13.02
CA LEU A 147 12.09 12.81 -12.82
C LEU A 147 11.45 12.38 -14.14
N GLU A 148 11.65 13.14 -15.22
CA GLU A 148 11.21 12.79 -16.57
C GLU A 148 11.86 11.49 -17.05
N ILE A 149 13.18 11.36 -16.85
CA ILE A 149 13.92 10.13 -17.17
C ILE A 149 13.37 8.95 -16.35
N CYS A 150 13.22 9.09 -15.04
CA CYS A 150 12.69 8.02 -14.19
C CYS A 150 11.27 7.61 -14.62
N SER A 151 10.42 8.60 -14.91
CA SER A 151 9.05 8.36 -15.37
C SER A 151 9.03 7.60 -16.70
N GLY A 152 9.87 8.03 -17.65
CA GLY A 152 9.97 7.39 -18.96
C GLY A 152 10.53 5.96 -18.90
N VAL A 153 11.49 5.69 -18.01
CA VAL A 153 11.97 4.32 -17.74
C VAL A 153 10.84 3.44 -17.24
N ILE A 154 10.07 3.90 -16.24
CA ILE A 154 8.95 3.15 -15.66
C ILE A 154 7.86 2.88 -16.71
N GLN A 155 7.47 3.92 -17.47
CA GLN A 155 6.46 3.78 -18.52
C GLN A 155 6.89 2.79 -19.62
N LYS A 156 8.13 2.87 -20.11
CA LYS A 156 8.67 1.90 -21.08
C LYS A 156 8.72 0.49 -20.50
N SER A 157 9.09 0.33 -19.22
CA SER A 157 9.11 -0.97 -18.53
C SER A 157 7.71 -1.61 -18.51
N ILE A 158 6.70 -0.83 -18.10
CA ILE A 158 5.32 -1.29 -18.02
C ILE A 158 4.80 -1.63 -19.42
N LYS A 159 5.03 -0.76 -20.40
CA LYS A 159 4.62 -0.99 -21.79
C LYS A 159 5.25 -2.28 -22.34
N SER A 160 6.55 -2.48 -22.11
CA SER A 160 7.28 -3.70 -22.50
C SER A 160 6.68 -4.94 -21.81
N LEU A 161 6.41 -4.88 -20.51
CA LEU A 161 5.75 -5.99 -19.81
C LEU A 161 4.40 -6.30 -20.46
N LEU A 162 3.55 -5.31 -20.68
CA LEU A 162 2.22 -5.49 -21.28
C LEU A 162 2.29 -6.05 -22.71
N SER A 163 3.22 -5.57 -23.54
CA SER A 163 3.39 -6.10 -24.90
C SER A 163 3.85 -7.55 -24.88
N ASN A 164 4.78 -7.91 -23.98
CA ASN A 164 5.25 -9.28 -23.84
C ASN A 164 4.12 -10.22 -23.41
N VAL A 165 3.33 -9.83 -22.41
CA VAL A 165 2.18 -10.64 -21.96
C VAL A 165 1.16 -10.83 -23.08
N THR A 166 0.90 -9.79 -23.86
CA THR A 166 -0.05 -9.85 -24.98
C THR A 166 0.47 -10.75 -26.11
N SER A 167 1.78 -10.79 -26.37
CA SER A 167 2.36 -11.70 -27.36
C SER A 167 2.40 -13.15 -26.86
N SER A 168 2.78 -13.39 -25.60
CA SER A 168 2.87 -14.75 -25.03
C SER A 168 1.53 -15.49 -25.00
N GLN A 169 0.41 -14.77 -24.89
CA GLN A 169 -0.92 -15.38 -24.97
C GLN A 169 -1.21 -16.06 -26.31
N ARG A 170 -0.46 -15.73 -27.38
CA ARG A 170 -0.58 -16.36 -28.70
C ARG A 170 0.33 -17.58 -28.86
N ASP A 171 1.51 -17.52 -28.25
CA ASP A 171 2.54 -18.55 -28.36
C ASP A 171 2.68 -19.30 -27.04
N LYS A 172 1.94 -20.42 -26.88
CA LYS A 172 1.81 -21.24 -25.66
C LYS A 172 3.11 -21.85 -25.10
N GLN A 173 4.27 -21.47 -25.64
CA GLN A 173 5.56 -22.10 -25.35
C GLN A 173 6.67 -21.10 -25.02
N GLN A 174 6.32 -19.82 -24.79
CA GLN A 174 7.30 -18.83 -24.35
C GLN A 174 7.78 -19.12 -22.92
N ASP A 175 9.06 -18.85 -22.70
CA ASP A 175 9.82 -19.12 -21.49
C ASP A 175 9.22 -18.41 -20.26
N GLU A 176 8.72 -19.19 -19.29
CA GLU A 176 8.17 -18.68 -18.02
C GLU A 176 9.21 -17.81 -17.28
N ASP A 177 10.49 -18.15 -17.44
CA ASP A 177 11.62 -17.45 -16.81
C ASP A 177 11.76 -16.00 -17.30
N GLU A 178 11.56 -15.75 -18.60
CA GLU A 178 11.69 -14.40 -19.18
C GLU A 178 10.57 -13.47 -18.67
N SER A 179 9.35 -13.99 -18.58
CA SER A 179 8.20 -13.25 -18.05
C SER A 179 8.38 -12.96 -16.56
N GLY A 180 8.87 -13.93 -15.79
CA GLY A 180 9.20 -13.78 -14.38
C GLY A 180 10.22 -12.67 -14.13
N ALA A 181 11.30 -12.61 -14.93
CA ALA A 181 12.33 -11.59 -14.82
C ALA A 181 11.78 -10.17 -15.07
N LYS A 182 10.94 -9.99 -16.08
CA LYS A 182 10.32 -8.70 -16.41
C LYS A 182 9.31 -8.25 -15.35
N ILE A 183 8.51 -9.18 -14.82
CA ILE A 183 7.62 -8.91 -13.68
C ILE A 183 8.43 -8.39 -12.50
N GLN A 184 9.51 -9.09 -12.13
CA GLN A 184 10.35 -8.67 -11.01
C GLN A 184 11.02 -7.32 -11.25
N GLN A 185 11.44 -7.03 -12.48
CA GLN A 185 12.03 -5.75 -12.86
C GLN A 185 11.04 -4.59 -12.65
N VAL A 186 9.80 -4.72 -13.12
CA VAL A 186 8.75 -3.71 -12.91
C VAL A 186 8.43 -3.57 -11.42
N THR A 187 8.26 -4.67 -10.69
CA THR A 187 8.05 -4.67 -9.23
C THR A 187 9.12 -3.86 -8.51
N ASN A 188 10.39 -4.14 -8.82
CA ASN A 188 11.55 -3.47 -8.24
C ASN A 188 11.58 -1.96 -8.52
N LEU A 189 11.17 -1.53 -9.73
CA LEU A 189 11.07 -0.12 -10.09
C LEU A 189 9.94 0.58 -9.36
N LEU A 190 8.77 -0.04 -9.24
CA LEU A 190 7.62 0.51 -8.51
C LEU A 190 7.95 0.67 -7.01
N GLN A 191 8.61 -0.32 -6.41
CA GLN A 191 9.08 -0.22 -5.02
C GLN A 191 10.07 0.93 -4.82
N ALA A 192 11.01 1.12 -5.77
CA ALA A 192 11.93 2.26 -5.70
C ALA A 192 11.23 3.60 -5.90
N LEU A 193 10.26 3.68 -6.83
CA LEU A 193 9.46 4.87 -7.10
C LEU A 193 8.71 5.34 -5.85
N ARG A 194 8.13 4.42 -5.06
CA ARG A 194 7.43 4.75 -3.80
C ARG A 194 8.23 5.68 -2.90
N HIS A 195 9.55 5.50 -2.82
CA HIS A 195 10.41 6.26 -1.92
C HIS A 195 10.62 7.72 -2.31
N ILE A 196 10.26 8.10 -3.54
CA ILE A 196 10.43 9.46 -4.05
C ILE A 196 9.12 10.13 -4.43
N ILE A 197 7.98 9.42 -4.39
CA ILE A 197 6.68 9.99 -4.74
C ILE A 197 6.33 11.14 -3.82
N ASP A 198 6.40 10.98 -2.50
CA ASP A 198 5.89 11.99 -1.56
C ASP A 198 6.50 13.39 -1.80
N THR A 199 7.81 13.47 -1.98
CA THR A 199 8.52 14.74 -2.22
C THR A 199 8.37 15.27 -3.66
N ASN A 200 8.00 14.42 -4.61
CA ASN A 200 7.97 14.74 -6.05
C ASN A 200 6.58 14.47 -6.68
N ARG A 201 5.52 14.40 -5.85
CA ARG A 201 4.20 13.89 -6.23
C ARG A 201 3.58 14.70 -7.37
N GLU A 202 3.66 16.03 -7.27
CA GLU A 202 3.10 16.94 -8.26
C GLU A 202 3.64 16.64 -9.66
N PHE A 203 4.96 16.44 -9.80
CA PHE A 203 5.58 16.10 -11.07
C PHE A 203 5.02 14.79 -11.64
N PHE A 204 4.97 13.73 -10.82
CA PHE A 204 4.53 12.42 -11.29
C PHE A 204 3.06 12.40 -11.70
N ILE A 205 2.23 13.26 -11.14
CA ILE A 205 0.82 13.42 -11.51
C ILE A 205 0.68 14.27 -12.77
N LYS A 206 1.22 15.50 -12.78
CA LYS A 206 0.90 16.52 -13.80
C LYS A 206 1.71 16.31 -15.08
N GLU A 207 3.02 16.27 -14.97
CA GLU A 207 3.96 16.14 -16.09
C GLU A 207 4.18 14.67 -16.46
N GLY A 208 4.61 13.87 -15.49
CA GLY A 208 4.95 12.46 -15.66
C GLY A 208 3.73 11.58 -15.97
N LYS A 209 2.54 11.94 -15.50
CA LYS A 209 1.27 11.19 -15.67
C LYS A 209 1.42 9.69 -15.40
N LEU A 210 2.26 9.32 -14.43
CA LEU A 210 2.64 7.93 -14.18
C LEU A 210 1.45 7.05 -13.84
N TYR A 211 0.45 7.63 -13.16
CA TYR A 211 -0.79 6.95 -12.82
C TYR A 211 -1.48 6.31 -14.04
N LYS A 212 -1.35 6.87 -15.26
CA LYS A 212 -1.96 6.30 -16.48
C LYS A 212 -1.33 4.98 -16.93
N ALA A 213 -0.02 4.82 -16.73
CA ALA A 213 0.68 3.58 -17.04
C ALA A 213 0.44 2.55 -15.94
N ILE A 214 0.57 2.96 -14.67
CA ILE A 214 0.48 2.06 -13.52
C ILE A 214 -0.94 1.51 -13.33
N SER A 215 -1.97 2.32 -13.56
CA SER A 215 -3.37 1.90 -13.45
C SER A 215 -3.78 0.78 -14.42
N GLN A 216 -3.05 0.59 -15.53
CA GLN A 216 -3.29 -0.55 -16.42
C GLN A 216 -2.98 -1.88 -15.73
N LEU A 217 -2.03 -1.88 -14.79
CA LEU A 217 -1.62 -3.06 -14.04
C LEU A 217 -2.59 -3.44 -12.91
N VAL A 218 -3.62 -2.63 -12.63
CA VAL A 218 -4.75 -3.04 -11.77
C VAL A 218 -5.46 -4.25 -12.35
N HIS A 219 -5.40 -4.43 -13.67
CA HIS A 219 -6.12 -5.48 -14.38
C HIS A 219 -5.39 -6.81 -14.44
N LEU A 220 -4.25 -6.96 -13.73
CA LEU A 220 -3.50 -8.22 -13.66
C LEU A 220 -4.34 -9.30 -12.99
N ASN A 221 -4.54 -10.42 -13.69
CA ASN A 221 -5.24 -11.61 -13.20
C ASN A 221 -6.62 -11.31 -12.58
N CYS A 222 -7.41 -10.47 -13.23
CA CYS A 222 -8.79 -10.24 -12.81
C CYS A 222 -9.58 -11.56 -12.78
N GLU A 223 -10.37 -11.77 -11.71
CA GLU A 223 -11.27 -12.91 -11.66
C GLU A 223 -12.28 -12.87 -12.82
N SER A 224 -12.55 -14.05 -13.40
CA SER A 224 -13.49 -14.20 -14.52
C SER A 224 -14.88 -13.64 -14.22
N LYS A 225 -15.31 -13.66 -12.94
CA LYS A 225 -16.60 -13.11 -12.49
C LYS A 225 -16.76 -11.61 -12.76
N LEU A 226 -15.67 -10.85 -12.91
CA LEU A 226 -15.74 -9.42 -13.24
C LEU A 226 -16.06 -9.15 -14.70
N SER A 227 -15.85 -10.13 -15.59
CA SER A 227 -15.90 -9.90 -17.04
C SER A 227 -15.06 -8.67 -17.47
N CYS A 228 -13.91 -8.45 -16.83
CA CYS A 228 -13.08 -7.27 -17.06
C CYS A 228 -12.54 -7.27 -18.51
N PRO A 229 -12.88 -6.27 -19.35
CA PRO A 229 -12.41 -6.22 -20.74
C PRO A 229 -10.92 -5.93 -20.85
N SER A 230 -10.32 -5.35 -19.81
CA SER A 230 -8.90 -5.00 -19.74
C SER A 230 -8.07 -6.06 -19.01
N CYS A 231 -8.62 -7.24 -18.72
CA CYS A 231 -7.94 -8.28 -17.96
C CYS A 231 -6.62 -8.70 -18.63
N ILE A 232 -5.54 -8.66 -17.86
CA ILE A 232 -4.22 -9.13 -18.26
C ILE A 232 -3.99 -10.48 -17.59
N SER A 233 -4.23 -11.56 -18.32
CA SER A 233 -4.03 -12.92 -17.83
C SER A 233 -2.55 -13.32 -17.91
N LEU A 234 -1.99 -13.68 -16.75
CA LEU A 234 -0.64 -14.18 -16.55
C LEU A 234 -0.68 -15.51 -15.80
N PRO A 235 0.27 -16.44 -16.04
CA PRO A 235 0.42 -17.63 -15.20
C PRO A 235 0.63 -17.23 -13.74
N HIS A 236 0.11 -18.02 -12.79
CA HIS A 236 0.15 -17.64 -11.39
C HIS A 236 1.56 -17.81 -10.79
N PHE A 237 2.28 -16.70 -10.65
CA PHE A 237 3.59 -16.65 -10.01
C PHE A 237 3.55 -15.83 -8.71
N PRO A 238 4.33 -16.19 -7.67
CA PRO A 238 4.45 -15.36 -6.46
C PRO A 238 4.83 -13.91 -6.75
N SER A 239 5.68 -13.67 -7.76
CA SER A 239 6.11 -12.35 -8.20
C SER A 239 4.97 -11.46 -8.72
N ILE A 240 3.87 -12.05 -9.19
CA ILE A 240 2.68 -11.28 -9.61
C ILE A 240 1.96 -10.69 -8.41
N THR A 241 1.85 -11.45 -7.32
CA THR A 241 1.26 -10.95 -6.08
C THR A 241 2.10 -9.78 -5.53
N GLU A 242 3.42 -9.87 -5.63
CA GLU A 242 4.32 -8.76 -5.28
C GLU A 242 4.17 -7.55 -6.22
N LEU A 243 3.99 -7.79 -7.52
CA LEU A 243 3.72 -6.73 -8.50
C LEU A 243 2.40 -6.03 -8.18
N GLN A 244 1.30 -6.78 -7.99
CA GLN A 244 -0.01 -6.25 -7.61
C GLN A 244 0.07 -5.43 -6.32
N SER A 245 0.77 -5.96 -5.31
CA SER A 245 1.03 -5.24 -4.06
C SER A 245 1.73 -3.90 -4.29
N SER A 246 2.77 -3.90 -5.13
CA SER A 246 3.54 -2.68 -5.46
C SER A 246 2.73 -1.69 -6.30
N VAL A 247 1.85 -2.18 -7.18
CA VAL A 247 0.92 -1.36 -7.96
C VAL A 247 -0.07 -0.65 -7.04
N TYR A 248 -0.72 -1.37 -6.11
CA TYR A 248 -1.65 -0.74 -5.17
C TYR A 248 -0.96 0.26 -4.26
N ASP A 249 0.23 -0.06 -3.77
CA ASP A 249 1.02 0.83 -2.92
C ASP A 249 1.40 2.12 -3.65
N VAL A 250 1.93 2.02 -4.87
CA VAL A 250 2.30 3.21 -5.66
C VAL A 250 1.10 4.05 -6.06
N LEU A 251 -0.01 3.43 -6.49
CA LEU A 251 -1.23 4.16 -6.83
C LEU A 251 -1.77 4.93 -5.64
N ARG A 252 -1.71 4.33 -4.44
CA ARG A 252 -2.07 4.97 -3.19
C ARG A 252 -1.20 6.19 -2.90
N GLU A 253 0.11 6.08 -3.03
CA GLU A 253 1.04 7.21 -2.78
C GLU A 253 0.89 8.35 -3.81
N LEU A 254 0.42 8.04 -5.02
CA LEU A 254 0.11 9.01 -6.06
C LEU A 254 -1.22 9.74 -5.83
N ILE A 255 -2.10 9.22 -4.95
CA ILE A 255 -3.32 9.92 -4.59
C ILE A 255 -2.96 11.10 -3.69
N SER A 256 -3.32 12.31 -4.11
CA SER A 256 -3.09 13.55 -3.35
C SER A 256 -4.39 14.02 -2.68
N ASP A 257 -4.29 14.69 -1.55
CA ASP A 257 -5.47 15.30 -0.90
C ASP A 257 -6.03 16.48 -1.71
N ASP A 258 -5.18 17.18 -2.47
CA ASP A 258 -5.57 18.38 -3.21
C ASP A 258 -5.96 18.12 -4.67
N ASP A 259 -5.68 16.93 -5.20
CA ASP A 259 -5.87 16.60 -6.61
C ASP A 259 -6.57 15.25 -6.79
N ASP A 260 -7.75 15.29 -7.38
CA ASP A 260 -8.56 14.11 -7.64
C ASP A 260 -8.27 13.44 -8.99
N ILE A 261 -7.40 13.98 -9.85
CA ILE A 261 -7.13 13.43 -11.19
C ILE A 261 -6.79 11.93 -11.14
N VAL A 262 -5.98 11.51 -10.16
CA VAL A 262 -5.62 10.11 -9.98
C VAL A 262 -6.83 9.27 -9.55
N ARG A 263 -7.61 9.75 -8.56
CA ARG A 263 -8.82 9.06 -8.08
C ARG A 263 -9.86 8.92 -9.19
N GLU A 264 -10.12 10.00 -9.93
CA GLU A 264 -11.05 10.03 -11.06
C GLU A 264 -10.63 9.03 -12.13
N CYS A 265 -9.35 8.97 -12.48
CA CYS A 265 -8.83 7.99 -13.43
C CYS A 265 -9.08 6.55 -12.95
N LEU A 266 -8.72 6.25 -11.69
CA LEU A 266 -8.88 4.91 -11.12
C LEU A 266 -10.35 4.47 -11.03
N ILE A 267 -11.23 5.37 -10.62
CA ILE A 267 -12.65 5.09 -10.42
C ILE A 267 -13.38 4.97 -11.77
N HIS A 268 -13.26 5.97 -12.62
CA HIS A 268 -14.07 6.06 -13.84
C HIS A 268 -13.49 5.28 -15.01
N THR A 269 -12.16 5.22 -15.15
CA THR A 269 -11.52 4.53 -16.27
C THR A 269 -11.21 3.08 -15.94
N HIS A 270 -10.79 2.79 -14.70
CA HIS A 270 -10.33 1.45 -14.31
C HIS A 270 -11.32 0.69 -13.41
N ASN A 271 -12.44 1.31 -13.01
CA ASN A 271 -13.44 0.70 -12.13
C ASN A 271 -12.80 0.04 -10.89
N ILE A 272 -11.81 0.71 -10.31
CA ILE A 272 -10.88 0.17 -9.30
C ILE A 272 -11.59 -0.53 -8.14
N PHE A 273 -12.77 -0.04 -7.73
CA PHE A 273 -13.52 -0.64 -6.62
C PHE A 273 -13.90 -2.09 -6.87
N GLN A 274 -14.26 -2.50 -8.10
CA GLN A 274 -14.58 -3.90 -8.37
C GLN A 274 -13.36 -4.80 -8.22
N HIS A 275 -12.20 -4.34 -8.68
CA HIS A 275 -10.94 -5.08 -8.56
C HIS A 275 -10.51 -5.23 -7.10
N LEU A 276 -10.50 -4.14 -6.34
CA LEU A 276 -10.14 -4.18 -4.92
C LEU A 276 -11.14 -4.99 -4.09
N THR A 277 -12.44 -4.88 -4.41
CA THR A 277 -13.48 -5.68 -3.74
C THR A 277 -13.23 -7.16 -3.92
N ASN A 278 -12.86 -7.61 -5.12
CA ASN A 278 -12.55 -9.03 -5.33
C ASN A 278 -11.37 -9.52 -4.52
N VAL A 279 -10.27 -8.76 -4.45
CA VAL A 279 -9.11 -9.09 -3.62
C VAL A 279 -9.53 -9.25 -2.15
N ILE A 280 -10.36 -8.33 -1.66
CA ILE A 280 -10.86 -8.33 -0.29
C ILE A 280 -11.82 -9.51 -0.05
N VAL A 281 -12.80 -9.72 -0.93
CA VAL A 281 -13.77 -10.83 -0.85
C VAL A 281 -13.02 -12.17 -0.84
N SER A 282 -12.07 -12.36 -1.75
CA SER A 282 -11.24 -13.58 -1.81
C SER A 282 -10.53 -13.82 -0.48
N TYR A 283 -9.89 -12.80 0.09
CA TYR A 283 -9.25 -12.89 1.39
C TYR A 283 -10.25 -13.27 2.48
N THR A 284 -11.38 -12.55 2.59
CA THR A 284 -12.37 -12.85 3.64
C THR A 284 -12.96 -14.25 3.53
N ASN A 285 -13.16 -14.76 2.31
CA ASN A 285 -13.65 -16.13 2.11
C ASN A 285 -12.65 -17.16 2.65
N THR A 286 -11.35 -16.96 2.45
CA THR A 286 -10.31 -17.79 3.06
C THR A 286 -10.36 -17.76 4.58
N ILE A 287 -10.64 -16.61 5.19
CA ILE A 287 -10.75 -16.49 6.65
C ILE A 287 -11.94 -17.27 7.20
N SER A 288 -13.13 -17.16 6.57
CA SER A 288 -14.34 -17.87 7.05
C SER A 288 -14.14 -19.37 7.15
N LEU A 289 -13.55 -19.96 6.12
CA LEU A 289 -13.33 -21.40 6.05
C LEU A 289 -12.49 -21.90 7.23
N ASN A 290 -11.53 -21.09 7.67
CA ASN A 290 -10.65 -21.45 8.79
C ASN A 290 -11.35 -21.31 10.15
N CYS A 291 -12.24 -20.33 10.32
CA CYS A 291 -12.98 -20.12 11.57
C CYS A 291 -13.97 -21.26 11.87
N GLU A 292 -14.70 -21.75 10.86
CA GLU A 292 -15.68 -22.84 11.05
C GLU A 292 -15.01 -24.17 11.43
N THR A 293 -13.78 -24.41 10.95
CA THR A 293 -13.03 -25.63 11.28
C THR A 293 -12.34 -25.59 12.64
N ALA A 294 -12.07 -24.40 13.19
CA ALA A 294 -11.31 -24.23 14.41
C ALA A 294 -12.09 -24.61 15.68
N GLU A 295 -13.42 -24.52 15.66
CA GLU A 295 -14.27 -24.92 16.80
C GLU A 295 -14.26 -26.43 17.07
N THR A 296 -13.72 -27.25 16.15
CA THR A 296 -13.69 -28.72 16.29
C THR A 296 -12.30 -29.34 16.44
N GLN A 297 -11.20 -28.59 16.30
CA GLN A 297 -9.84 -29.14 16.36
C GLN A 297 -8.87 -28.26 17.17
N ILE A 298 -8.76 -28.54 18.47
CA ILE A 298 -7.89 -27.84 19.44
C ILE A 298 -6.38 -28.13 19.24
N SER A 299 -6.00 -28.96 18.27
CA SER A 299 -4.59 -29.34 18.13
C SER A 299 -4.25 -29.73 16.70
N SER A 300 -3.77 -28.78 15.90
CA SER A 300 -2.51 -28.88 15.14
C SER A 300 -2.47 -27.94 13.94
N THR A 301 -1.29 -27.30 13.80
CA THR A 301 -0.80 -26.45 12.70
C THR A 301 -1.22 -24.99 12.68
N ASN A 302 -0.27 -24.16 13.13
CA ASN A 302 -0.19 -22.70 13.05
C ASN A 302 -0.13 -22.20 11.59
N ASN A 303 -1.20 -22.39 10.81
CA ASN A 303 -1.38 -21.59 9.61
C ASN A 303 -1.88 -20.21 10.05
N THR A 304 -0.94 -19.39 10.55
CA THR A 304 -1.22 -18.01 10.94
C THR A 304 -1.79 -17.27 9.74
N LEU A 305 -2.98 -16.71 9.94
CA LEU A 305 -3.80 -16.06 8.93
C LEU A 305 -3.23 -14.68 8.54
N HIS A 306 -1.98 -14.63 8.08
CA HIS A 306 -1.35 -13.37 7.71
C HIS A 306 -1.89 -12.87 6.37
N PRO A 307 -2.44 -11.66 6.31
CA PRO A 307 -2.81 -11.07 5.04
C PRO A 307 -1.55 -10.88 4.18
N SER A 308 -1.66 -11.18 2.90
CA SER A 308 -0.58 -10.85 1.96
C SER A 308 -0.41 -9.33 1.86
N SER A 309 0.76 -8.87 1.42
CA SER A 309 1.00 -7.44 1.20
C SER A 309 0.03 -6.85 0.17
N ALA A 310 -0.37 -7.62 -0.84
CA ALA A 310 -1.37 -7.21 -1.82
C ALA A 310 -2.74 -6.95 -1.18
N VAL A 311 -3.17 -7.81 -0.25
CA VAL A 311 -4.42 -7.61 0.50
C VAL A 311 -4.32 -6.35 1.35
N MET A 312 -3.25 -6.21 2.13
CA MET A 312 -3.04 -5.03 2.98
C MET A 312 -3.07 -3.72 2.16
N ASN A 313 -2.36 -3.69 1.03
CA ASN A 313 -2.32 -2.51 0.17
C ASN A 313 -3.64 -2.27 -0.56
N ALA A 314 -4.43 -3.30 -0.87
CA ALA A 314 -5.78 -3.14 -1.39
C ALA A 314 -6.71 -2.45 -0.38
N PHE A 315 -6.67 -2.85 0.89
CA PHE A 315 -7.41 -2.19 1.98
C PHE A 315 -6.99 -0.73 2.14
N LYS A 316 -5.69 -0.46 2.16
CA LYS A 316 -5.14 0.90 2.25
C LYS A 316 -5.57 1.77 1.07
N LEU A 317 -5.55 1.22 -0.15
CA LEU A 317 -6.00 1.94 -1.34
C LEU A 317 -7.51 2.23 -1.28
N ILE A 318 -8.35 1.29 -0.84
CA ILE A 318 -9.79 1.57 -0.63
C ILE A 318 -9.99 2.70 0.37
N LYS A 319 -9.25 2.70 1.49
CA LYS A 319 -9.31 3.78 2.48
C LYS A 319 -9.08 5.15 1.84
N ASP A 320 -8.03 5.28 1.04
CA ASP A 320 -7.64 6.57 0.45
C ASP A 320 -8.58 6.99 -0.70
N LEU A 321 -9.21 6.03 -1.38
CA LEU A 321 -10.29 6.29 -2.36
C LEU A 321 -11.59 6.74 -1.68
N LEU A 322 -11.90 6.21 -0.50
CA LEU A 322 -13.11 6.55 0.29
C LEU A 322 -12.98 7.85 1.08
N PHE A 323 -11.81 8.50 1.07
CA PHE A 323 -11.59 9.75 1.79
C PHE A 323 -12.57 10.85 1.35
N PHE A 324 -12.87 10.93 0.05
CA PHE A 324 -13.83 11.89 -0.51
C PHE A 324 -15.24 11.31 -0.62
N HIS A 325 -16.21 12.08 -0.11
CA HIS A 325 -17.63 11.74 -0.07
C HIS A 325 -18.16 11.24 -1.43
N ARG A 326 -17.84 11.96 -2.52
CA ARG A 326 -18.39 11.69 -3.86
C ARG A 326 -18.02 10.31 -4.43
N HIS A 327 -16.96 9.69 -3.91
CA HIS A 327 -16.49 8.38 -4.40
C HIS A 327 -17.14 7.20 -3.70
N THR A 328 -17.73 7.44 -2.53
CA THR A 328 -18.30 6.37 -1.72
C THR A 328 -19.48 5.66 -2.39
N GLN A 329 -20.21 6.34 -3.30
CA GLN A 329 -21.27 5.73 -4.11
C GLN A 329 -20.76 4.58 -5.02
N PHE A 330 -19.53 4.66 -5.50
CA PHE A 330 -18.93 3.62 -6.34
C PHE A 330 -18.57 2.39 -5.51
N ALA A 331 -18.04 2.60 -4.30
CA ALA A 331 -17.76 1.51 -3.37
C ALA A 331 -19.04 0.77 -2.96
N VAL A 332 -20.14 1.49 -2.69
CA VAL A 332 -21.44 0.89 -2.35
C VAL A 332 -22.03 0.09 -3.52
N SER A 333 -21.66 0.43 -4.75
CA SER A 333 -22.09 -0.30 -5.94
C SER A 333 -21.32 -1.61 -6.15
N SER A 334 -20.20 -1.81 -5.46
CA SER A 334 -19.46 -3.07 -5.48
C SER A 334 -20.12 -4.10 -4.57
N VAL A 335 -20.68 -5.14 -5.18
CA VAL A 335 -21.29 -6.27 -4.48
C VAL A 335 -20.26 -6.90 -3.53
N ASP A 336 -20.69 -7.24 -2.33
CA ASP A 336 -19.89 -7.90 -1.27
C ASP A 336 -18.76 -7.09 -0.63
N LEU A 337 -18.50 -5.84 -1.06
CA LEU A 337 -17.49 -5.01 -0.38
C LEU A 337 -17.87 -4.77 1.08
N ILE A 338 -19.08 -4.26 1.33
CA ILE A 338 -19.55 -3.96 2.69
C ILE A 338 -19.58 -5.21 3.58
N PRO A 339 -20.22 -6.34 3.17
CA PRO A 339 -20.16 -7.58 3.93
C PRO A 339 -18.73 -8.03 4.26
N SER A 340 -17.80 -7.93 3.30
CA SER A 340 -16.40 -8.31 3.52
C SER A 340 -15.69 -7.38 4.52
N LEU A 341 -15.93 -6.07 4.45
CA LEU A 341 -15.38 -5.12 5.43
C LEU A 341 -15.92 -5.41 6.84
N ILE A 342 -17.22 -5.71 6.99
CA ILE A 342 -17.80 -6.09 8.30
C ILE A 342 -17.14 -7.37 8.82
N LYS A 343 -16.96 -8.36 7.94
CA LYS A 343 -16.34 -9.63 8.30
C LYS A 343 -14.90 -9.47 8.78
N VAL A 344 -14.08 -8.64 8.12
CA VAL A 344 -12.74 -8.31 8.59
C VAL A 344 -12.78 -7.56 9.92
N TYR A 345 -13.70 -6.60 10.06
CA TYR A 345 -13.87 -5.86 11.32
C TYR A 345 -14.23 -6.78 12.50
N ARG A 346 -14.99 -7.85 12.26
CA ARG A 346 -15.42 -8.85 13.24
C ARG A 346 -14.38 -9.91 13.60
N LEU A 347 -13.21 -9.95 12.95
CA LEU A 347 -12.20 -10.97 13.26
C LEU A 347 -11.83 -10.94 14.75
N ASN A 348 -11.93 -12.11 15.39
CA ASN A 348 -11.81 -12.29 16.82
C ASN A 348 -10.53 -11.67 17.39
N GLU A 349 -10.62 -11.17 18.63
CA GLU A 349 -9.49 -10.58 19.36
C GLU A 349 -8.50 -11.61 19.94
N TYR A 350 -8.77 -12.90 19.82
CA TYR A 350 -7.84 -13.93 20.31
C TYR A 350 -6.48 -13.91 19.57
N ASP A 351 -6.42 -13.32 18.37
CA ASP A 351 -5.18 -13.08 17.60
C ASP A 351 -4.63 -11.64 17.77
N ASN A 352 -4.87 -10.99 18.91
CA ASN A 352 -4.44 -9.60 19.18
C ASN A 352 -2.91 -9.37 19.00
N GLU A 353 -2.10 -10.42 18.95
CA GLU A 353 -0.66 -10.33 18.67
C GLU A 353 -0.33 -10.05 17.19
N ASN A 354 -1.28 -10.25 16.27
CA ASN A 354 -1.05 -10.04 14.84
C ASN A 354 -1.30 -8.59 14.43
N LYS A 355 -0.24 -7.77 14.47
CA LYS A 355 -0.26 -6.35 14.06
C LYS A 355 -0.94 -6.10 12.70
N ALA A 356 -0.73 -6.98 11.72
CA ALA A 356 -1.30 -6.82 10.38
C ALA A 356 -2.83 -7.01 10.38
N ILE A 357 -3.37 -7.97 11.15
CA ILE A 357 -4.82 -8.16 11.27
C ILE A 357 -5.46 -6.97 11.99
N ASN A 358 -4.83 -6.47 13.05
CA ASN A 358 -5.31 -5.28 13.75
C ASN A 358 -5.36 -4.05 12.82
N GLU A 359 -4.32 -3.85 12.01
CA GLU A 359 -4.31 -2.79 11.00
C GLU A 359 -5.46 -2.95 9.97
N LEU A 360 -5.75 -4.17 9.51
CA LEU A 360 -6.89 -4.43 8.64
C LEU A 360 -8.24 -4.12 9.32
N LYS A 361 -8.39 -4.46 10.60
CA LYS A 361 -9.60 -4.14 11.39
C LYS A 361 -9.81 -2.63 11.49
N ASP A 362 -8.74 -1.89 11.76
CA ASP A 362 -8.78 -0.42 11.86
C ASP A 362 -9.14 0.23 10.52
N ILE A 363 -8.54 -0.24 9.43
CA ILE A 363 -8.87 0.22 8.08
C ILE A 363 -10.33 -0.10 7.74
N SER A 364 -10.79 -1.32 8.05
CA SER A 364 -12.16 -1.76 7.78
C SER A 364 -13.19 -0.92 8.55
N SER A 365 -12.94 -0.70 9.84
CA SER A 365 -13.74 0.17 10.70
C SER A 365 -13.86 1.59 10.14
N TRP A 366 -12.72 2.18 9.74
CA TRP A 366 -12.69 3.50 9.14
C TRP A 366 -13.48 3.55 7.83
N CYS A 367 -13.32 2.55 6.96
CA CYS A 367 -14.03 2.46 5.68
C CYS A 367 -15.54 2.35 5.88
N LEU A 368 -16.00 1.49 6.81
CA LEU A 368 -17.42 1.34 7.15
C LEU A 368 -18.02 2.64 7.66
N ASN A 369 -17.32 3.36 8.55
CA ASN A 369 -17.77 4.66 9.03
C ASN A 369 -17.82 5.70 7.90
N ARG A 370 -16.87 5.68 6.96
CA ARG A 370 -16.90 6.56 5.78
C ARG A 370 -18.07 6.26 4.85
N VAL A 371 -18.35 4.99 4.58
CA VAL A 371 -19.52 4.59 3.79
C VAL A 371 -20.80 5.06 4.48
N ARG A 372 -20.89 4.94 5.81
CA ARG A 372 -22.04 5.36 6.62
C ARG A 372 -22.33 6.86 6.55
N ILE A 373 -21.30 7.70 6.62
CA ILE A 373 -21.49 9.16 6.66
C ILE A 373 -21.92 9.70 5.29
N ASN A 374 -21.52 9.04 4.19
CA ASN A 374 -21.48 9.66 2.87
C ASN A 374 -22.53 9.16 1.85
N ASN A 375 -23.47 8.27 2.20
CA ASN A 375 -24.35 7.66 1.20
C ASN A 375 -25.85 7.66 1.56
N GLY A 376 -26.73 7.41 0.56
CA GLY A 376 -28.20 7.27 0.69
C GLY A 376 -28.70 5.83 0.92
N SER A 377 -30.01 5.57 0.96
CA SER A 377 -30.62 4.31 1.49
C SER A 377 -30.00 2.94 1.20
N LYS A 378 -29.41 2.70 0.03
CA LYS A 378 -28.98 1.35 -0.40
C LYS A 378 -27.93 0.67 0.48
N TRP A 379 -27.04 1.41 1.14
CA TRP A 379 -26.00 0.79 2.00
C TRP A 379 -26.51 0.51 3.41
N ILE A 380 -27.57 1.19 3.86
CA ILE A 380 -28.15 0.90 5.18
C ILE A 380 -28.61 -0.54 5.21
N GLU A 381 -29.29 -0.99 4.15
CA GLU A 381 -29.68 -2.39 3.97
C GLU A 381 -28.47 -3.33 4.05
N GLN A 382 -27.41 -3.05 3.29
CA GLN A 382 -26.20 -3.89 3.32
C GLN A 382 -25.52 -3.92 4.70
N LEU A 383 -25.51 -2.80 5.45
CA LEU A 383 -24.97 -2.78 6.81
C LEU A 383 -25.85 -3.51 7.81
N VAL A 384 -27.19 -3.36 7.73
CA VAL A 384 -28.13 -4.08 8.60
C VAL A 384 -28.05 -5.58 8.34
N CYS A 385 -28.16 -5.99 7.08
CA CYS A 385 -28.09 -7.40 6.67
C CYS A 385 -26.70 -8.01 6.91
N GLY A 386 -25.64 -7.22 6.78
CA GLY A 386 -24.27 -7.65 7.07
C GLY A 386 -23.95 -7.79 8.55
N GLY A 387 -24.85 -7.38 9.45
CA GLY A 387 -24.64 -7.43 10.90
C GLY A 387 -23.63 -6.40 11.41
N TYR A 388 -23.65 -5.19 10.85
CA TYR A 388 -22.76 -4.10 11.28
C TYR A 388 -22.98 -3.71 12.75
N ILE A 389 -24.23 -3.64 13.21
CA ILE A 389 -24.57 -3.36 14.61
C ILE A 389 -24.02 -4.41 15.55
N ARG A 390 -24.24 -5.70 15.22
CA ARG A 390 -23.61 -6.82 15.92
C ARG A 390 -22.10 -6.67 16.02
N ALA A 391 -21.44 -6.29 14.91
CA ALA A 391 -20.00 -6.08 14.92
C ALA A 391 -19.56 -4.95 15.87
N LEU A 392 -20.31 -3.84 15.94
CA LEU A 392 -20.04 -2.73 16.85
C LEU A 392 -20.22 -3.13 18.32
N ILE A 393 -21.31 -3.83 18.65
CA ILE A 393 -21.60 -4.27 20.04
C ILE A 393 -20.55 -5.25 20.52
N ASN A 394 -20.22 -6.25 19.70
CA ASN A 394 -19.20 -7.23 20.07
C ASN A 394 -17.86 -6.54 20.31
N LYS A 395 -17.54 -5.50 19.52
CA LYS A 395 -16.32 -4.71 19.73
C LYS A 395 -16.36 -3.93 21.05
N ILE A 396 -17.51 -3.47 21.53
CA ILE A 396 -17.64 -2.88 22.86
C ILE A 396 -17.32 -3.95 23.90
N GLY A 397 -18.03 -5.08 23.91
CA GLY A 397 -17.86 -6.12 24.92
C GLY A 397 -16.43 -6.67 25.01
N THR A 398 -15.75 -6.84 23.87
CA THR A 398 -14.34 -7.27 23.86
C THR A 398 -13.38 -6.18 24.33
N THR A 399 -13.65 -4.92 24.00
CA THR A 399 -12.81 -3.80 24.44
C THR A 399 -12.95 -3.59 25.94
N SER A 400 -14.18 -3.61 26.47
CA SER A 400 -14.59 -3.36 27.88
C SER A 400 -14.08 -4.37 28.93
N GLY A 401 -13.59 -5.54 28.50
CA GLY A 401 -13.12 -6.59 29.40
C GLY A 401 -11.64 -6.52 29.75
N SER A 402 -10.86 -5.70 29.04
CA SER A 402 -9.40 -5.81 29.00
C SER A 402 -8.67 -4.93 30.03
N ARG A 403 -9.36 -4.02 30.75
CA ARG A 403 -8.78 -3.04 31.71
C ARG A 403 -7.75 -2.07 31.11
N ILE A 404 -7.36 -2.22 29.84
CA ILE A 404 -6.44 -1.35 29.09
C ILE A 404 -7.26 -0.65 27.99
N GLU A 405 -8.36 -0.03 28.39
CA GLU A 405 -9.32 0.54 27.47
C GLU A 405 -8.98 1.98 27.13
N SER A 406 -8.94 2.29 25.84
CA SER A 406 -9.05 3.67 25.40
C SER A 406 -10.54 4.03 25.40
N SER A 407 -10.97 4.84 26.37
CA SER A 407 -12.31 5.45 26.40
C SER A 407 -12.68 6.09 25.03
N SER A 408 -11.69 6.60 24.31
CA SER A 408 -11.86 7.17 22.97
C SER A 408 -12.38 6.15 21.93
N THR A 409 -11.95 4.89 22.00
CA THR A 409 -12.40 3.81 21.11
C THR A 409 -13.86 3.47 21.39
N ILE A 410 -14.21 3.28 22.67
CA ILE A 410 -15.59 2.98 23.10
C ILE A 410 -16.53 4.12 22.71
N ARG A 411 -16.13 5.36 22.98
CA ARG A 411 -16.85 6.57 22.55
C ARG A 411 -17.08 6.57 21.05
N MET A 412 -16.06 6.29 20.24
CA MET A 412 -16.18 6.26 18.78
C MET A 412 -17.18 5.19 18.32
N ILE A 413 -17.19 4.01 18.94
CA ILE A 413 -18.13 2.94 18.62
C ILE A 413 -19.57 3.36 18.97
N LEU A 414 -19.81 3.94 20.15
CA LEU A 414 -21.12 4.45 20.56
C LEU A 414 -21.63 5.55 19.62
N ILE A 415 -20.76 6.48 19.21
CA ILE A 415 -21.09 7.51 18.21
C ILE A 415 -21.47 6.87 16.87
N ASN A 416 -20.79 5.80 16.46
CA ASN A 416 -21.11 5.09 15.23
C ASN A 416 -22.48 4.38 15.31
N ILE A 417 -22.81 3.75 16.44
CA ILE A 417 -24.14 3.13 16.67
C ILE A 417 -25.23 4.20 16.57
N TYR A 418 -25.11 5.28 17.35
CA TYR A 418 -26.07 6.38 17.34
C TYR A 418 -26.20 7.00 15.95
N GLY A 419 -25.06 7.31 15.31
CA GLY A 419 -25.02 7.90 13.99
C GLY A 419 -25.64 7.00 12.92
N PHE A 420 -25.48 5.68 13.04
CA PHE A 420 -26.10 4.72 12.11
C PHE A 420 -27.62 4.67 12.27
N GLN A 421 -28.12 4.54 13.51
CA GLN A 421 -29.56 4.59 13.80
C GLN A 421 -30.18 5.91 13.30
N MET A 422 -29.51 7.05 13.50
CA MET A 422 -29.99 8.34 13.00
C MET A 422 -30.06 8.40 11.48
N SER A 423 -29.10 7.78 10.78
CA SER A 423 -29.16 7.67 9.32
C SER A 423 -30.35 6.84 8.86
N VAL A 424 -30.71 5.76 9.57
CA VAL A 424 -31.87 4.91 9.25
C VAL A 424 -33.17 5.71 9.41
N ILE A 425 -33.33 6.42 10.53
CA ILE A 425 -34.56 7.19 10.80
C ILE A 425 -34.76 8.33 9.79
N LYS A 426 -33.68 9.03 9.42
CA LYS A 426 -33.76 10.24 8.58
C LYS A 426 -34.12 9.96 7.11
N GLN A 427 -34.08 8.73 6.64
CA GLN A 427 -34.37 8.44 5.24
C GLN A 427 -35.86 8.65 4.93
N SER A 428 -36.19 9.00 3.68
CA SER A 428 -37.53 9.49 3.33
C SER A 428 -38.60 8.40 3.22
N ASN A 429 -38.23 7.12 3.15
CA ASN A 429 -39.18 6.01 3.02
C ASN A 429 -39.60 5.49 4.41
N LYS A 430 -40.66 6.10 4.96
CA LYS A 430 -41.15 5.81 6.31
C LYS A 430 -41.36 4.32 6.61
N HIS A 431 -41.92 3.55 5.67
CA HIS A 431 -42.22 2.12 5.93
C HIS A 431 -40.96 1.25 5.97
N HIS A 432 -40.09 1.36 4.98
CA HIS A 432 -38.87 0.56 4.92
C HIS A 432 -37.91 0.87 6.09
N ASN A 433 -37.86 2.13 6.53
CA ASN A 433 -37.06 2.52 7.68
C ASN A 433 -37.57 1.92 9.00
N ILE A 434 -38.88 1.69 9.13
CA ILE A 434 -39.48 1.08 10.33
C ILE A 434 -38.95 -0.34 10.49
N GLU A 435 -38.99 -1.14 9.42
CA GLU A 435 -38.48 -2.52 9.42
C GLU A 435 -36.98 -2.55 9.71
N MET A 436 -36.18 -1.73 9.03
CA MET A 436 -34.74 -1.65 9.28
C MET A 436 -34.40 -1.25 10.71
N ASN A 437 -35.11 -0.26 11.25
CA ASN A 437 -34.88 0.19 12.61
C ASN A 437 -35.34 -0.85 13.63
N TYR A 438 -36.38 -1.64 13.34
CA TYR A 438 -36.76 -2.80 14.14
C TYR A 438 -35.63 -3.84 14.15
N CYS A 439 -35.13 -4.25 12.98
CA CYS A 439 -34.02 -5.20 12.88
C CYS A 439 -32.76 -4.72 13.61
N ILE A 440 -32.47 -3.41 13.58
CA ILE A 440 -31.35 -2.84 14.34
C ILE A 440 -31.57 -2.98 15.84
N ASN A 441 -32.76 -2.62 16.34
CA ASN A 441 -33.03 -2.71 17.78
C ASN A 441 -33.04 -4.18 18.25
N GLU A 442 -33.58 -5.10 17.46
CA GLU A 442 -33.52 -6.54 17.70
C GLU A 442 -32.08 -7.04 17.77
N GLN A 443 -31.22 -6.67 16.80
CA GLN A 443 -29.79 -6.99 16.86
C GLN A 443 -29.10 -6.38 18.09
N ILE A 444 -29.49 -5.18 18.55
CA ILE A 444 -28.91 -4.60 19.76
C ILE A 444 -29.29 -5.41 21.00
N GLU A 445 -30.54 -5.85 21.10
CA GLU A 445 -31.04 -6.65 22.21
C GLU A 445 -30.41 -8.06 22.22
N GLU A 446 -30.40 -8.74 21.07
CA GLU A 446 -29.83 -10.09 20.92
C GLU A 446 -28.35 -10.18 21.30
N GLU A 447 -27.56 -9.14 20.99
CA GLU A 447 -26.13 -9.10 21.28
C GLU A 447 -25.81 -8.51 22.67
N GLY A 448 -26.81 -8.27 23.52
CA GLY A 448 -26.61 -7.73 24.86
C GLY A 448 -26.14 -6.27 24.88
N GLY A 449 -26.34 -5.52 23.79
CA GLY A 449 -25.90 -4.12 23.69
C GLY A 449 -26.54 -3.21 24.75
N GLY A 450 -27.75 -3.54 25.21
CA GLY A 450 -28.40 -2.86 26.33
C GLY A 450 -27.56 -2.90 27.62
N ASP A 451 -27.07 -4.08 27.97
CA ASP A 451 -26.24 -4.31 29.17
C ASP A 451 -24.89 -3.60 29.05
N GLU A 452 -24.27 -3.63 27.86
CA GLU A 452 -23.03 -2.91 27.57
C GLU A 452 -23.20 -1.38 27.74
N PHE A 453 -24.29 -0.82 27.22
CA PHE A 453 -24.56 0.62 27.37
C PHE A 453 -24.84 1.00 28.83
N GLU A 454 -25.59 0.17 29.56
CA GLU A 454 -25.84 0.37 30.99
C GLU A 454 -24.57 0.27 31.83
N GLY A 455 -23.69 -0.67 31.50
CA GLY A 455 -22.36 -0.78 32.09
C GLY A 455 -21.60 0.54 32.01
N HIS A 456 -21.50 1.14 30.83
CA HIS A 456 -20.82 2.43 30.67
C HIS A 456 -21.53 3.62 31.35
N LEU A 457 -22.85 3.54 31.53
CA LEU A 457 -23.60 4.54 32.30
C LEU A 457 -23.47 4.37 33.81
N PHE A 458 -23.16 3.18 34.29
CA PHE A 458 -22.98 2.91 35.72
C PHE A 458 -21.62 3.40 36.23
N HIS A 459 -20.56 3.26 35.42
CA HIS A 459 -19.19 3.66 35.78
C HIS A 459 -18.93 5.19 35.74
N THR A 460 -19.97 6.02 35.74
CA THR A 460 -19.89 7.49 35.60
C THR A 460 -19.15 8.21 36.73
N ASN A 461 -18.99 7.57 37.88
CA ASN A 461 -18.43 8.21 39.07
C ASN A 461 -16.93 7.94 39.26
N ASP A 462 -16.36 6.94 38.59
CA ASP A 462 -15.03 6.44 38.90
C ASP A 462 -14.17 6.26 37.64
N LEU A 463 -13.60 7.35 37.08
CA LEU A 463 -12.47 7.35 36.10
C LEU A 463 -12.81 7.34 34.59
N TRP A 464 -14.08 7.38 34.19
CA TRP A 464 -14.45 7.39 32.76
C TRP A 464 -14.60 8.80 32.17
N ASP A 465 -14.21 8.95 30.90
CA ASP A 465 -14.39 10.19 30.14
C ASP A 465 -15.89 10.52 29.99
N ASN A 466 -16.29 11.71 30.44
CA ASN A 466 -17.66 12.24 30.32
C ASN A 466 -18.23 12.08 28.91
N GLU A 467 -17.40 12.17 27.88
CA GLU A 467 -17.85 12.05 26.49
C GLU A 467 -18.34 10.63 26.13
N THR A 468 -17.76 9.59 26.75
CA THR A 468 -18.19 8.20 26.56
C THR A 468 -19.57 7.98 27.17
N VAL A 469 -19.76 8.48 28.39
CA VAL A 469 -21.05 8.47 29.10
C VAL A 469 -22.13 9.18 28.29
N GLN A 470 -21.84 10.37 27.76
CA GLN A 470 -22.79 11.11 26.94
C GLN A 470 -23.15 10.35 25.67
N SER A 471 -22.17 9.69 25.04
CA SER A 471 -22.42 8.85 23.85
C SER A 471 -23.32 7.65 24.18
N ALA A 472 -23.11 6.99 25.32
CA ALA A 472 -23.98 5.92 25.78
C ALA A 472 -25.41 6.41 26.07
N LYS A 473 -25.57 7.60 26.69
CA LYS A 473 -26.88 8.23 26.90
C LYS A 473 -27.61 8.49 25.58
N LEU A 474 -26.90 8.94 24.54
CA LEU A 474 -27.48 9.20 23.22
C LEU A 474 -28.02 7.91 22.58
N VAL A 475 -27.22 6.83 22.58
CA VAL A 475 -27.65 5.53 22.05
C VAL A 475 -28.87 5.00 22.82
N LYS A 476 -28.84 5.04 24.16
CA LYS A 476 -29.95 4.57 25.00
C LYS A 476 -31.24 5.37 24.78
N SER A 477 -31.14 6.70 24.75
CA SER A 477 -32.27 7.59 24.46
C SER A 477 -32.90 7.29 23.10
N MET A 478 -32.06 7.02 22.10
CA MET A 478 -32.50 6.68 20.76
C MET A 478 -33.31 5.37 20.71
N MET A 479 -32.84 4.34 21.41
CA MET A 479 -33.56 3.07 21.54
C MET A 479 -34.92 3.27 22.23
N SER A 480 -34.97 4.01 23.34
CA SER A 480 -36.22 4.26 24.08
C SER A 480 -37.26 5.07 23.30
N ASN A 481 -36.82 6.11 22.57
CA ASN A 481 -37.73 6.94 21.78
C ASN A 481 -38.31 6.21 20.55
N ASN A 482 -37.53 5.32 19.96
CA ASN A 482 -38.01 4.46 18.88
C ASN A 482 -39.14 3.56 19.37
N PHE A 483 -38.99 2.95 20.55
CA PHE A 483 -40.01 2.08 21.13
C PHE A 483 -41.37 2.80 21.32
N ILE A 484 -41.35 4.05 21.79
CA ILE A 484 -42.56 4.87 21.95
C ILE A 484 -43.20 5.21 20.59
N SER A 485 -42.39 5.62 19.61
CA SER A 485 -42.86 5.89 18.25
C SER A 485 -43.52 4.65 17.62
N PHE A 486 -42.91 3.48 17.80
CA PHE A 486 -43.44 2.21 17.27
C PHE A 486 -44.70 1.73 17.96
N GLN A 487 -44.81 1.85 19.29
CA GLN A 487 -46.05 1.55 19.99
C GLN A 487 -47.20 2.41 19.46
N ASN A 488 -46.95 3.70 19.21
CA ASN A 488 -47.94 4.60 18.63
C ASN A 488 -48.35 4.18 17.20
N ILE A 489 -47.40 3.72 16.36
CA ILE A 489 -47.71 3.21 15.01
C ILE A 489 -48.49 1.89 15.07
N ARG A 490 -48.09 0.95 15.94
CA ARG A 490 -48.76 -0.35 16.10
C ARG A 490 -50.19 -0.21 16.64
N ASN A 491 -50.47 0.84 17.40
CA ASN A 491 -51.82 1.15 17.87
C ASN A 491 -52.69 1.82 16.80
N LEU A 492 -52.12 2.25 15.66
CA LEU A 492 -52.81 2.90 14.55
C LEU A 492 -53.11 1.95 13.38
N VAL A 493 -52.47 0.77 13.34
CA VAL A 493 -52.73 -0.34 12.40
C VAL A 493 -53.62 -1.35 13.10
#